data_AF-A0A2I0VIL6-F1
#
_entry.id   AF-A0A2I0VIL6-F1
#
_cell.length_a   1.000
_cell.length_b   1.000
_cell.length_c   1.000
_cell.angle_alpha   90.00
_cell.angle_beta   90.00
_cell.angle_gamma   90.00
#
_symmetry.space_group_name_H-M   'P 1'
#
loop_
_entity.id
_entity.type
_entity.pdbx_description
1 polymer ?
#
loop_
_entity_poly.entity_id
_entity_poly.type
_entity_poly.pdbx_seq_one_letter_code
_entity_poly.pdbx_strand_id
1 'polypeptide(L)'
;MISSYRGDKWIGELLDGHPTRFHNMFRMSQAIFLNLLKELECVHGLHGSSRTTSREVLAMTLYILLHNESIRFTCERFQHSTETVSRYFSIGLEALVKLSCSVIKPIDPKFCDIPKNILYDNRYMPDDCIGAIDGTHVDARVLNSEKAAYIERCGFTTQNVIVAL
;
A
#
# COMPACT_ATOMS: atom_id res chain seq x y z
N MET A 1 2.79 27.60 -26.19
CA MET A 1 2.09 26.33 -26.48
C MET A 1 2.59 25.31 -25.47
N ILE A 2 1.84 25.09 -24.38
CA ILE A 2 2.25 24.21 -23.27
C ILE A 2 1.65 22.83 -23.59
N SER A 3 2.49 21.85 -23.92
CA SER A 3 2.05 20.55 -24.45
C SER A 3 1.30 19.72 -23.41
N SER A 4 0.00 19.51 -23.60
CA SER A 4 -0.90 18.84 -22.64
C SER A 4 -0.77 17.31 -22.59
N TYR A 5 0.33 16.72 -23.06
CA TYR A 5 0.45 15.26 -23.20
C TYR A 5 1.82 14.68 -22.83
N ARG A 6 2.73 15.41 -22.17
CA ARG A 6 4.10 14.87 -21.97
C ARG A 6 4.14 13.66 -21.04
N GLY A 7 3.48 13.73 -19.87
CA GLY A 7 3.40 12.59 -18.96
C GLY A 7 2.54 11.46 -19.52
N ASP A 8 1.34 11.77 -20.02
CA ASP A 8 0.44 10.79 -20.64
C ASP A 8 1.06 10.06 -21.85
N LYS A 9 1.79 10.79 -22.71
CA LYS A 9 2.54 10.19 -23.84
C LYS A 9 3.65 9.27 -23.36
N TRP A 10 4.43 9.68 -22.36
CA TRP A 10 5.48 8.84 -21.79
C TRP A 10 4.94 7.52 -21.26
N ILE A 11 3.78 7.54 -20.58
CA ILE A 11 3.12 6.31 -20.13
C ILE A 11 2.65 5.48 -21.32
N GLY A 12 2.19 6.11 -22.40
CA GLY A 12 1.76 5.42 -23.62
C GLY A 12 2.92 4.66 -24.25
N GLU A 13 4.07 5.32 -24.41
CA GLU A 13 5.31 4.69 -24.89
C GLU A 13 5.80 3.55 -23.98
N LEU A 14 5.57 3.64 -22.67
CA LEU A 14 5.87 2.55 -21.75
C LEU A 14 4.91 1.37 -21.91
N LEU A 15 3.62 1.63 -22.13
CA LEU A 15 2.61 0.59 -22.33
C LEU A 15 2.84 -0.17 -23.63
N ASP A 16 3.13 0.55 -24.72
CA ASP A 16 3.40 0.00 -26.05
C ASP A 16 4.82 -0.60 -26.17
N GLY A 17 5.68 -0.29 -25.20
CA GLY A 17 7.07 -0.71 -25.17
C GLY A 17 7.31 -2.11 -24.58
N HIS A 18 8.58 -2.41 -24.33
CA HIS A 18 8.99 -3.72 -23.79
C HIS A 18 8.46 -3.95 -22.36
N PRO A 19 7.83 -5.10 -22.06
CA PRO A 19 7.22 -5.40 -20.75
C PRO A 19 8.15 -5.21 -19.55
N THR A 20 9.41 -5.62 -19.67
CA THR A 20 10.41 -5.43 -18.59
C THR A 20 10.61 -3.96 -18.22
N ARG A 21 10.55 -3.04 -19.18
CA ARG A 21 10.71 -1.60 -18.91
C ARG A 21 9.52 -1.08 -18.11
N PHE A 22 8.31 -1.50 -18.47
CA PHE A 22 7.10 -1.16 -17.73
C PHE A 22 7.14 -1.75 -16.32
N HIS A 23 7.49 -3.03 -16.19
CA HIS A 23 7.60 -3.72 -14.91
C HIS A 23 8.65 -3.09 -13.99
N ASN A 24 9.81 -2.68 -14.52
CA ASN A 24 10.82 -1.99 -13.73
C ASN A 24 10.33 -0.64 -13.20
N MET A 25 9.44 0.03 -13.96
CA MET A 25 8.88 1.32 -13.59
C MET A 25 7.73 1.19 -12.57
N PHE A 26 6.78 0.29 -12.80
CA PHE A 26 5.53 0.22 -12.03
C PHE A 26 5.35 -1.05 -11.19
N ARG A 27 6.35 -1.95 -11.18
CA ARG A 27 6.33 -3.21 -10.41
C ARG A 27 5.15 -4.13 -10.72
N MET A 28 4.57 -3.97 -11.90
CA MET A 28 3.45 -4.76 -12.40
C MET A 28 3.51 -4.85 -13.93
N SER A 29 2.76 -5.77 -14.52
CA SER A 29 2.61 -5.84 -15.98
C SER A 29 1.69 -4.73 -16.51
N GLN A 30 1.76 -4.45 -17.81
CA GLN A 30 0.86 -3.50 -18.46
C GLN A 30 -0.61 -3.89 -18.28
N ALA A 31 -0.92 -5.19 -18.37
CA ALA A 31 -2.28 -5.70 -18.19
C ALA A 31 -2.82 -5.43 -16.79
N ILE A 32 -2.01 -5.66 -15.74
CA ILE A 32 -2.40 -5.37 -14.35
C ILE A 32 -2.62 -3.87 -14.18
N PHE A 33 -1.75 -3.03 -14.73
CA PHE A 33 -1.91 -1.58 -14.65
C PHE A 33 -3.20 -1.09 -15.30
N LEU A 34 -3.55 -1.61 -16.49
CA LEU A 34 -4.80 -1.23 -17.17
C LEU A 34 -6.04 -1.73 -16.43
N ASN A 35 -5.98 -2.94 -15.85
CA ASN A 35 -7.06 -3.45 -15.01
C ASN A 35 -7.24 -2.61 -13.74
N LEU A 36 -6.12 -2.25 -13.09
CA LEU A 36 -6.13 -1.36 -11.92
C LEU A 36 -6.70 0.01 -12.28
N LEU A 37 -6.29 0.59 -13.40
CA LEU A 37 -6.83 1.86 -13.90
C LEU A 37 -8.35 1.79 -14.05
N LYS A 38 -8.84 0.76 -14.74
CA LYS A 38 -10.28 0.57 -14.97
C LYS A 38 -11.05 0.41 -13.66
N GLU A 39 -10.55 -0.42 -12.73
CA GLU A 39 -11.17 -0.62 -11.42
C GLU A 39 -11.24 0.69 -10.63
N LEU A 40 -10.13 1.43 -10.58
CA LEU A 40 -10.06 2.68 -9.85
C LEU A 40 -10.98 3.76 -10.43
N GLU A 41 -11.09 3.84 -11.77
CA GLU A 41 -12.00 4.78 -12.45
C GLU A 41 -13.47 4.40 -12.21
N CYS A 42 -13.81 3.11 -12.33
CA CYS A 42 -15.20 2.66 -12.30
C CYS A 42 -15.77 2.58 -10.87
N VAL A 43 -14.95 2.16 -9.91
CA VAL A 43 -15.41 1.79 -8.56
C VAL A 43 -14.89 2.73 -7.47
N HIS A 44 -13.66 3.24 -7.63
CA HIS A 44 -12.99 3.98 -6.55
C HIS A 44 -12.85 5.49 -6.79
N GLY A 45 -13.44 6.00 -7.87
CA GLY A 45 -13.57 7.44 -8.14
C GLY A 45 -12.28 8.12 -8.61
N LEU A 46 -11.30 7.35 -9.10
CA LEU A 46 -10.13 7.92 -9.76
C LEU A 46 -10.58 8.68 -11.01
N HIS A 47 -10.19 9.94 -11.11
CA HIS A 47 -10.52 10.77 -12.25
C HIS A 47 -9.41 11.77 -12.54
N GLY A 48 -9.31 12.12 -13.80
CA GLY A 48 -8.44 13.18 -14.30
C GLY A 48 -9.20 14.45 -14.67
N SER A 49 -8.55 15.26 -15.50
CA SER A 49 -9.17 16.32 -16.31
C SER A 49 -8.79 16.14 -17.78
N SER A 50 -9.21 17.06 -18.63
CA SER A 50 -8.78 17.11 -20.04
C SER A 50 -7.26 17.29 -20.22
N ARG A 51 -6.54 17.79 -19.21
CA ARG A 51 -5.09 18.04 -19.25
C ARG A 51 -4.24 17.03 -18.49
N THR A 52 -4.86 16.23 -17.63
CA THR A 52 -4.20 15.19 -16.83
C THR A 52 -5.15 14.00 -16.78
N THR A 53 -4.94 13.02 -17.65
CA THR A 53 -5.85 11.87 -17.77
C THR A 53 -5.82 11.03 -16.50
N SER A 54 -6.86 10.23 -16.20
CA SER A 54 -6.82 9.31 -15.05
C SER A 54 -5.65 8.33 -15.12
N ARG A 55 -5.25 7.94 -16.34
CA ARG A 55 -4.06 7.13 -16.60
C ARG A 55 -2.79 7.82 -16.12
N GLU A 56 -2.67 9.11 -16.42
CA GLU A 56 -1.56 9.95 -15.94
C GLU A 56 -1.61 10.14 -14.42
N VAL A 57 -2.80 10.37 -13.84
CA VAL A 57 -3.00 10.46 -12.38
C VAL A 57 -2.53 9.18 -11.69
N LEU A 58 -2.94 8.01 -12.18
CA LEU A 58 -2.53 6.72 -11.62
C LEU A 58 -1.01 6.53 -11.73
N ALA A 59 -0.44 6.75 -12.91
CA ALA A 59 0.99 6.60 -13.12
C ALA A 59 1.81 7.55 -12.25
N MET A 60 1.39 8.81 -12.10
CA MET A 60 2.02 9.80 -11.24
C MET A 60 1.99 9.36 -9.77
N THR A 61 0.84 8.88 -9.33
CA THR A 61 0.66 8.37 -7.95
C THR A 61 1.56 7.18 -7.67
N LEU A 62 1.55 6.18 -8.57
CA LEU A 62 2.42 5.01 -8.44
C LEU A 62 3.90 5.38 -8.56
N TYR A 63 4.27 6.33 -9.41
CA TYR A 63 5.65 6.79 -9.53
C TYR A 63 6.18 7.36 -8.21
N ILE A 64 5.38 8.22 -7.56
CA ILE A 64 5.72 8.76 -6.23
C ILE A 64 5.85 7.64 -5.20
N LEU A 65 4.86 6.75 -5.11
CA LEU A 65 4.81 5.71 -4.06
C LEU A 65 5.89 4.63 -4.24
N LEU A 66 6.13 4.16 -5.47
CA LEU A 66 7.03 3.04 -5.75
C LEU A 66 8.51 3.42 -5.66
N HIS A 67 8.83 4.69 -5.94
CA HIS A 67 10.21 5.18 -5.97
C HIS A 67 10.53 6.14 -4.84
N ASN A 68 9.57 6.43 -3.95
CA ASN A 68 9.67 7.45 -2.90
C ASN A 68 10.13 8.81 -3.48
N GLU A 69 9.55 9.18 -4.62
CA GLU A 69 9.97 10.34 -5.39
C GLU A 69 9.40 11.63 -4.82
N SER A 70 10.18 12.71 -4.91
CA SER A 70 9.70 14.01 -4.47
C SER A 70 8.66 14.59 -5.45
N ILE A 71 7.78 15.45 -4.93
CA ILE A 71 6.85 16.21 -5.78
C ILE A 71 7.61 16.99 -6.87
N ARG A 72 8.76 17.59 -6.54
CA ARG A 72 9.56 18.38 -7.51
C ARG A 72 10.08 17.54 -8.67
N PHE A 73 10.64 16.35 -8.40
CA PHE A 73 11.10 15.45 -9.47
C PHE A 73 9.94 14.89 -10.28
N THR A 74 8.79 14.69 -9.64
CA THR A 74 7.56 14.30 -10.33
C THR A 74 7.05 15.41 -11.25
N CYS A 75 7.09 16.68 -10.82
CA CYS A 75 6.78 17.83 -11.68
C CYS A 75 7.65 17.83 -12.93
N GLU A 76 8.96 17.60 -12.79
CA GLU A 76 9.87 17.54 -13.93
C GLU A 76 9.58 16.34 -14.84
N ARG A 77 9.27 15.15 -14.30
CA ARG A 77 8.97 13.98 -15.13
C ARG A 77 7.67 14.15 -15.93
N PHE A 78 6.60 14.58 -15.26
CA PHE A 78 5.28 14.67 -15.87
C PHE A 78 5.00 16.05 -16.50
N GLN A 79 5.90 17.01 -16.30
CA GLN A 79 5.85 18.38 -16.84
C GLN A 79 4.58 19.14 -16.40
N HIS A 80 4.23 18.97 -15.12
CA HIS A 80 3.11 19.64 -14.47
C HIS A 80 3.59 20.56 -13.35
N SER A 81 2.72 21.49 -12.95
CA SER A 81 2.99 22.33 -11.78
C SER A 81 2.95 21.51 -10.48
N THR A 82 3.62 21.99 -9.45
CA THR A 82 3.56 21.42 -8.09
C THR A 82 2.14 21.30 -7.58
N GLU A 83 1.30 22.28 -7.86
CA GLU A 83 -0.10 22.27 -7.49
C GLU A 83 -0.86 21.13 -8.18
N THR A 84 -0.59 20.91 -9.47
CA THR A 84 -1.27 19.88 -10.25
C THR A 84 -0.82 18.49 -9.81
N VAL A 85 0.48 18.30 -9.62
CA VAL A 85 1.03 17.04 -9.08
C VAL A 85 0.47 16.75 -7.69
N SER A 86 0.47 17.73 -6.79
CA SER A 86 -0.05 17.55 -5.43
C SER A 86 -1.54 17.18 -5.44
N ARG A 87 -2.37 17.88 -6.22
CA ARG A 87 -3.79 17.59 -6.32
C ARG A 87 -4.05 16.17 -6.78
N TYR A 88 -3.44 15.78 -7.91
CA TYR A 88 -3.71 14.50 -8.52
C TYR A 88 -3.07 13.33 -7.76
N PHE A 89 -1.94 13.56 -7.09
CA PHE A 89 -1.42 12.61 -6.11
C PHE A 89 -2.43 12.35 -4.99
N SER A 90 -3.05 13.39 -4.41
CA SER A 90 -4.08 13.22 -3.38
C SER A 90 -5.30 12.44 -3.89
N ILE A 91 -5.80 12.76 -5.10
CA ILE A 91 -6.93 12.04 -5.72
C ILE A 91 -6.58 10.56 -5.96
N GLY A 92 -5.40 10.29 -6.51
CA GLY A 92 -4.94 8.92 -6.76
C GLY A 92 -4.74 8.13 -5.48
N LEU A 93 -4.17 8.76 -4.44
CA LEU A 93 -3.98 8.13 -3.14
C LEU A 93 -5.33 7.79 -2.48
N GLU A 94 -6.31 8.69 -2.54
CA GLU A 94 -7.65 8.44 -2.01
C GLU A 94 -8.33 7.25 -2.70
N ALA A 95 -8.21 7.14 -4.03
CA ALA A 95 -8.74 6.01 -4.78
C ALA A 95 -8.06 4.68 -4.37
N LEU A 96 -6.73 4.69 -4.19
CA LEU A 96 -5.98 3.51 -3.72
C LEU A 96 -6.36 3.09 -2.29
N VAL A 97 -6.63 4.05 -1.41
CA VAL A 97 -7.12 3.77 -0.04
C VAL A 97 -8.52 3.15 -0.08
N LYS A 98 -9.42 3.63 -0.95
CA LYS A 98 -10.74 3.01 -1.13
C LYS A 98 -10.65 1.58 -1.67
N LEU A 99 -9.72 1.33 -2.61
CA LEU A 99 -9.43 -0.02 -3.08
C LEU A 99 -8.89 -0.91 -1.96
N SER A 100 -7.97 -0.40 -1.14
CA SER A 100 -7.39 -1.18 -0.05
C SER A 100 -8.45 -1.62 0.97
N CYS A 101 -9.42 -0.77 1.31
CA CYS A 101 -10.56 -1.16 2.15
C CYS A 101 -11.42 -2.28 1.54
N SER A 102 -11.43 -2.41 0.21
CA SER A 102 -12.22 -3.42 -0.49
C SER A 102 -11.48 -4.76 -0.61
N VAL A 103 -10.15 -4.71 -0.71
CA VAL A 103 -9.26 -5.86 -0.94
C VAL A 103 -8.67 -6.40 0.37
N ILE A 104 -8.19 -5.52 1.24
CA ILE A 104 -7.56 -5.85 2.53
C ILE A 104 -8.67 -5.90 3.58
N LYS A 105 -9.41 -7.01 3.61
CA LYS A 105 -10.45 -7.27 4.60
C LYS A 105 -10.42 -8.74 5.03
N PRO A 106 -10.87 -9.05 6.28
CA PRO A 106 -11.04 -10.42 6.72
C PRO A 106 -11.97 -11.20 5.79
N ILE A 107 -11.66 -12.47 5.57
CA ILE A 107 -12.55 -13.40 4.83
C ILE A 107 -13.89 -13.53 5.58
N ASP A 108 -13.82 -13.59 6.91
CA ASP A 108 -14.97 -13.52 7.80
C ASP A 108 -15.01 -12.16 8.51
N PRO A 109 -15.89 -11.23 8.09
CA PRO A 109 -16.01 -9.92 8.71
C PRO A 109 -16.53 -9.95 10.15
N LYS A 110 -17.16 -11.07 10.55
CA LYS A 110 -17.76 -11.25 11.87
C LYS A 110 -16.91 -12.11 12.80
N PHE A 111 -15.81 -12.67 12.30
CA PHE A 111 -14.91 -13.55 13.04
C PHE A 111 -15.67 -14.66 13.81
N CYS A 112 -16.73 -15.19 13.20
CA CYS A 112 -17.59 -16.23 13.76
C CYS A 112 -16.90 -17.59 13.78
N ASP A 113 -15.96 -17.84 12.86
CA ASP A 113 -15.28 -19.13 12.75
C ASP A 113 -13.82 -19.07 13.24
N ILE A 114 -13.50 -19.94 14.20
CA ILE A 114 -12.13 -20.16 14.67
C ILE A 114 -11.44 -21.20 13.77
N PRO A 115 -10.27 -20.90 13.18
CA PRO A 115 -9.52 -21.87 12.38
C PRO A 115 -9.23 -23.17 13.14
N LYS A 116 -9.45 -24.32 12.49
CA LYS A 116 -9.30 -25.67 13.10
C LYS A 116 -7.95 -25.93 13.75
N ASN A 117 -6.90 -25.25 13.26
CA ASN A 117 -5.53 -25.35 13.75
C ASN A 117 -5.30 -24.66 15.10
N ILE A 118 -6.18 -23.74 15.52
CA ILE A 118 -6.10 -23.07 16.84
C ILE A 118 -7.28 -23.40 17.76
N LEU A 119 -8.35 -24.00 17.22
CA LEU A 119 -9.58 -24.36 17.94
C LEU A 119 -9.34 -25.17 19.24
N TYR A 120 -8.25 -25.94 19.30
CA TYR A 120 -7.93 -26.81 20.44
C TYR A 120 -6.63 -26.44 21.16
N ASP A 121 -5.97 -25.34 20.78
CA ASP A 121 -4.76 -24.88 21.46
C ASP A 121 -5.11 -23.72 22.39
N ASN A 122 -5.23 -24.02 23.68
CA ASN A 122 -5.52 -23.02 24.72
C ASN A 122 -4.50 -21.86 24.76
N ARG A 123 -3.32 -21.98 24.15
CA ARG A 123 -2.35 -20.87 24.05
C ARG A 123 -2.74 -19.82 23.03
N TYR A 124 -3.54 -20.19 22.04
CA TYR A 124 -3.94 -19.34 20.91
C TYR A 124 -5.47 -19.19 20.80
N MET A 125 -6.22 -19.76 21.74
CA MET A 125 -7.67 -19.63 21.77
C MET A 125 -8.02 -18.17 22.15
N PRO A 126 -8.71 -17.43 21.27
CA PRO A 126 -9.04 -16.04 21.56
C PRO A 126 -10.12 -15.98 22.64
N ASP A 127 -9.79 -15.38 23.79
CA ASP A 127 -10.77 -15.03 24.83
C ASP A 127 -11.53 -13.76 24.38
N ASP A 128 -12.59 -13.94 23.59
CA ASP A 128 -13.45 -12.86 23.04
C ASP A 128 -12.73 -11.81 22.18
N CYS A 129 -11.59 -12.18 21.60
CA CYS A 129 -10.80 -11.30 20.76
C CYS A 129 -11.10 -11.48 19.26
N ILE A 130 -11.40 -10.39 18.59
CA ILE A 130 -11.69 -10.23 17.16
C ILE A 130 -10.38 -10.25 16.33
N GLY A 131 -9.23 -9.88 16.91
CA GLY A 131 -7.95 -10.03 16.22
C GLY A 131 -6.74 -9.61 17.03
N ALA A 132 -5.55 -10.05 16.59
CA ALA A 132 -4.26 -9.60 17.14
C ALA A 132 -3.82 -8.32 16.42
N ILE A 133 -3.66 -7.22 17.17
CA ILE A 133 -2.85 -6.09 16.73
C ILE A 133 -1.39 -6.50 16.89
N ASP A 134 -0.56 -6.12 15.91
CA ASP A 134 0.87 -6.42 15.88
C ASP A 134 1.52 -6.30 17.27
N GLY A 135 2.41 -7.25 17.54
CA GLY A 135 2.99 -7.43 18.85
C GLY A 135 3.85 -6.23 19.25
N THR A 136 3.52 -5.59 20.38
CA THR A 136 4.34 -4.50 20.92
C THR A 136 5.36 -5.08 21.88
N HIS A 137 6.64 -4.78 21.63
CA HIS A 137 7.71 -5.14 22.55
C HIS A 137 7.73 -4.18 23.75
N VAL A 138 7.55 -4.73 24.95
CA VAL A 138 7.55 -4.00 26.22
C VAL A 138 8.74 -4.46 27.06
N ASP A 139 9.41 -3.54 27.74
CA ASP A 139 10.54 -3.85 28.60
C ASP A 139 10.17 -4.89 29.68
N ALA A 140 10.90 -5.99 29.71
CA ALA A 140 10.71 -7.07 30.67
C ALA A 140 11.76 -6.98 31.79
N ARG A 141 11.31 -6.68 33.01
CA ARG A 141 12.16 -6.66 34.21
C ARG A 141 12.09 -8.01 34.92
N VAL A 142 12.92 -8.94 34.49
CA VAL A 142 13.00 -10.30 35.04
C VAL A 142 14.31 -10.56 35.79
N LEU A 143 14.32 -11.60 36.63
CA LEU A 143 15.51 -12.04 37.36
C LEU A 143 16.62 -12.48 36.41
N ASN A 144 17.88 -12.32 36.81
CA ASN A 144 19.03 -12.68 35.97
C ASN A 144 19.03 -14.15 35.52
N SER A 145 18.47 -15.06 36.32
CA SER A 145 18.31 -16.48 35.98
C SER A 145 17.34 -16.73 34.83
N GLU A 146 16.41 -15.82 34.59
CA GLU A 146 15.31 -15.97 33.62
C GLU A 146 15.51 -15.09 32.36
N LYS A 147 16.42 -14.11 32.43
CA LYS A 147 16.70 -13.16 31.33
C LYS A 147 16.94 -13.81 29.97
N ALA A 148 17.57 -14.99 29.93
CA ALA A 148 17.88 -15.67 28.67
C ALA A 148 16.65 -15.91 27.79
N ALA A 149 15.46 -16.10 28.38
CA ALA A 149 14.22 -16.34 27.65
C ALA A 149 13.57 -15.07 27.07
N TYR A 150 14.01 -13.88 27.52
CA TYR A 150 13.42 -12.58 27.19
C TYR A 150 14.39 -11.69 26.40
N ILE A 151 15.59 -12.17 26.05
CA ILE A 151 16.55 -11.41 25.25
C ILE A 151 16.16 -11.52 23.78
N GLU A 152 15.96 -10.37 23.15
CA GLU A 152 15.67 -10.29 21.73
C GLU A 152 16.93 -10.17 20.87
N ARG A 153 16.73 -10.18 19.54
CA ARG A 153 17.80 -10.03 18.53
C ARG A 153 18.65 -8.77 18.76
N CYS A 154 18.09 -7.71 19.34
CA CYS A 154 18.79 -6.46 19.64
C CYS A 154 19.47 -6.44 21.02
N GLY A 155 19.44 -7.54 21.78
CA GLY A 155 20.12 -7.68 23.08
C GLY A 155 19.37 -7.07 24.27
N PHE A 156 18.22 -6.42 24.03
CA PHE A 156 17.34 -5.92 25.08
C PHE A 156 16.46 -7.04 25.64
N THR A 157 16.07 -6.89 26.92
CA THR A 157 15.16 -7.80 27.60
C THR A 157 13.74 -7.27 27.46
N THR A 158 12.99 -7.80 26.53
CA THR A 158 11.65 -7.34 26.15
C THR A 158 10.72 -8.54 25.98
N GLN A 159 9.43 -8.31 26.23
CA GLN A 159 8.38 -9.29 26.00
C GLN A 159 7.47 -8.74 24.92
N ASN A 160 7.22 -9.55 23.89
CA ASN A 160 6.17 -9.23 22.94
C ASN A 160 4.80 -9.38 23.63
N VAL A 161 4.08 -8.28 23.75
CA VAL A 161 2.71 -8.24 24.23
C VAL A 161 1.79 -8.10 23.02
N ILE A 162 0.95 -9.10 22.83
CA ILE A 162 -0.11 -9.06 21.83
C ILE A 162 -1.31 -8.38 22.48
N VAL A 163 -1.73 -7.26 21.89
CA VAL A 163 -3.02 -6.66 22.23
C VAL A 163 -4.03 -7.22 21.26
N ALA A 164 -5.09 -7.79 21.81
CA ALA A 164 -6.18 -8.32 21.03
C ALA A 164 -7.41 -7.43 21.25
N LEU A 165 -8.07 -7.03 20.16
CA LEU A 165 -9.29 -6.21 20.17
C LEU A 165 -10.53 -7.09 20.16
#